data_AF-A0A200JEW0-F1
#
_entry.id   AF-A0A200JEW0-F1
#
_cell.length_a   1.000
_cell.length_b   1.000
_cell.length_c   1.000
_cell.angle_alpha   90.00
_cell.angle_beta   90.00
_cell.angle_gamma   90.00
#
_symmetry.space_group_name_H-M   'P 1'
#
loop_
_entity.id
_entity.type
_entity.pdbx_description
1 polymer ?
#
loop_
_entity_poly.entity_id
_entity_poly.type
_entity_poly.pdbx_seq_one_letter_code
_entity_poly.pdbx_strand_id
1 'polypeptide(L)'
;MKKYCYIVGAALLLFALGSTQSAEATEVFGDESYQEALDAGYTAEQIQKIQEMPDFSLETIEEQPAARSAVTFAAASQKTQIVNEARRHLGKPYAWGGKGPNVFDCSGLTRYVYLQVTGKNIGDYTVPQEKSGDQISVAQAEPGDLYFWGAKGNTYHVAIAIGNHQYIHAPNVNEVVKINSTTYFKPDFAVRVIKNSAPAIPNLVSYRTHVQDFGWGGYVAAGQSSGSTGQKKRLEGIQIKLDSSVNGGIQYKTHIQDIGWQGWKANNALSGTTGQKKRLEAIQIQLTGTAATQYDVQYRVHSQDYGWQAWTKNGQSSGTQGLSKRLEAIEIRVVPKNTALPTGGKAAFIKK
;
A
#
# COMPACT_ATOMS: atom_id res chain seq x y z
N MET A 1 -67.29 0.15 30.93
CA MET A 1 -67.04 -0.39 29.58
C MET A 1 -66.40 0.70 28.74
N LYS A 2 -65.42 0.31 27.91
CA LYS A 2 -64.48 1.13 27.11
C LYS A 2 -65.15 2.21 26.23
N LYS A 3 -64.53 3.40 26.08
CA LYS A 3 -63.66 3.81 24.94
C LYS A 3 -63.34 5.33 24.97
N TYR A 4 -62.06 5.65 24.75
CA TYR A 4 -61.43 6.97 24.57
C TYR A 4 -61.70 7.58 23.18
N CYS A 5 -61.58 8.91 22.99
CA CYS A 5 -60.71 9.54 21.97
C CYS A 5 -60.77 11.08 21.81
N TYR A 6 -59.55 11.66 21.81
CA TYR A 6 -58.96 12.75 21.02
C TYR A 6 -59.13 14.26 21.29
N ILE A 7 -58.05 14.93 20.90
CA ILE A 7 -57.34 16.10 21.41
C ILE A 7 -57.26 17.16 20.28
N VAL A 8 -57.45 18.42 20.68
CA VAL A 8 -56.78 19.68 20.27
C VAL A 8 -56.73 20.08 18.79
N GLY A 9 -57.11 21.33 18.54
CA GLY A 9 -56.92 22.05 17.28
C GLY A 9 -55.92 23.21 17.36
N ALA A 10 -55.58 23.66 16.15
CA ALA A 10 -55.11 24.99 15.71
C ALA A 10 -53.59 25.34 15.71
N ALA A 11 -53.02 25.18 14.50
CA ALA A 11 -52.49 26.21 13.58
C ALA A 11 -51.23 27.03 13.92
N LEU A 12 -50.26 27.03 12.99
CA LEU A 12 -49.67 28.26 12.43
C LEU A 12 -49.02 28.02 11.05
N LEU A 13 -49.26 28.94 10.13
CA LEU A 13 -48.81 28.98 8.74
C LEU A 13 -47.62 29.97 8.61
N LEU A 14 -46.50 29.58 7.98
CA LEU A 14 -45.48 30.52 7.47
C LEU A 14 -44.96 30.03 6.11
N PHE A 15 -45.01 30.91 5.12
CA PHE A 15 -44.58 30.71 3.73
C PHE A 15 -43.06 30.88 3.57
N ALA A 16 -42.40 29.96 2.84
CA ALA A 16 -41.17 30.25 2.09
C ALA A 16 -41.05 29.31 0.87
N LEU A 17 -40.83 29.92 -0.30
CA LEU A 17 -40.69 29.29 -1.61
C LEU A 17 -39.44 28.37 -1.65
N GLY A 18 -39.66 27.07 -1.78
CA GLY A 18 -38.61 26.06 -2.04
C GLY A 18 -39.07 24.59 -1.97
N SER A 19 -40.36 24.33 -1.85
CA SER A 19 -40.87 23.16 -1.11
C SER A 19 -41.36 21.98 -1.95
N THR A 20 -41.00 21.85 -3.23
CA THR A 20 -41.39 20.63 -3.96
C THR A 20 -40.43 19.46 -3.71
N GLN A 21 -39.14 19.73 -3.44
CA GLN A 21 -38.15 18.66 -3.25
C GLN A 21 -37.93 18.28 -1.77
N SER A 22 -38.18 19.20 -0.83
CA SER A 22 -38.06 18.91 0.61
C SER A 22 -39.24 18.11 1.16
N ALA A 23 -40.43 18.24 0.57
CA ALA A 23 -41.64 17.54 0.99
C ALA A 23 -41.67 16.07 0.51
N GLU A 24 -41.17 15.77 -0.69
CA GLU A 24 -41.04 14.37 -1.17
C GLU A 24 -39.98 13.58 -0.40
N ALA A 25 -38.94 14.25 0.11
CA ALA A 25 -37.92 13.64 0.97
C ALA A 25 -38.37 13.45 2.44
N THR A 26 -39.55 13.92 2.86
CA THR A 26 -40.05 13.70 4.22
C THR A 26 -41.07 12.55 4.28
N GLU A 27 -41.86 12.33 3.24
CA GLU A 27 -42.86 11.25 3.20
C GLU A 27 -42.28 9.83 3.14
N VAL A 28 -41.03 9.66 2.71
CA VAL A 28 -40.39 8.34 2.54
C VAL A 28 -39.41 7.99 3.68
N PHE A 29 -38.92 8.97 4.44
CA PHE A 29 -37.63 8.81 5.14
C PHE A 29 -37.63 8.98 6.67
N GLY A 30 -38.76 9.36 7.28
CA GLY A 30 -38.84 9.63 8.71
C GLY A 30 -38.02 10.87 9.11
N ASP A 31 -38.69 11.88 9.65
CA ASP A 31 -38.12 13.23 9.86
C ASP A 31 -36.75 13.26 10.59
N GLU A 32 -36.50 12.31 11.49
CA GLU A 32 -35.28 12.24 12.31
C GLU A 32 -34.04 11.82 11.51
N SER A 33 -34.12 10.77 10.68
CA SER A 33 -33.00 10.26 9.87
C SER A 33 -32.56 11.25 8.79
N TYR A 34 -33.52 11.97 8.20
CA TYR A 34 -33.24 13.01 7.23
C TYR A 34 -32.49 14.19 7.86
N GLN A 35 -32.90 14.62 9.07
CA GLN A 35 -32.24 15.71 9.78
C GLN A 35 -30.82 15.32 10.22
N GLU A 36 -30.61 14.09 10.69
CA GLU A 36 -29.27 13.57 11.01
C GLU A 36 -28.32 13.62 9.80
N ALA A 37 -28.83 13.33 8.61
CA ALA A 37 -28.05 13.40 7.38
C ALA A 37 -27.66 14.84 7.01
N LEU A 38 -28.58 15.79 7.18
CA LEU A 38 -28.30 17.22 6.97
C LEU A 38 -27.25 17.72 7.98
N ASP A 39 -27.38 17.33 9.25
CA ASP A 39 -26.44 17.70 10.32
C ASP A 39 -25.05 17.08 10.11
N ALA A 40 -24.99 15.91 9.47
CA ALA A 40 -23.75 15.27 9.04
C ALA A 40 -23.11 15.94 7.79
N GLY A 41 -23.78 16.94 7.20
CA GLY A 41 -23.26 17.75 6.10
C GLY A 41 -23.65 17.26 4.70
N TYR A 42 -24.62 16.34 4.58
CA TYR A 42 -25.16 15.91 3.30
C TYR A 42 -26.26 16.88 2.81
N THR A 43 -26.38 17.04 1.51
CA THR A 43 -27.50 17.75 0.88
C THR A 43 -28.68 16.82 0.59
N ALA A 44 -29.88 17.36 0.42
CA ALA A 44 -31.08 16.59 0.07
C ALA A 44 -30.87 15.66 -1.15
N GLU A 45 -30.22 16.17 -2.21
CA GLU A 45 -29.93 15.39 -3.41
C GLU A 45 -28.94 14.24 -3.13
N GLN A 46 -27.95 14.47 -2.27
CA GLN A 46 -26.99 13.42 -1.88
C GLN A 46 -27.66 12.35 -1.02
N ILE A 47 -28.55 12.74 -0.11
CA ILE A 47 -29.33 11.81 0.73
C ILE A 47 -30.15 10.88 -0.15
N GLN A 48 -30.89 11.44 -1.12
CA GLN A 48 -31.67 10.67 -2.08
C GLN A 48 -30.79 9.68 -2.85
N LYS A 49 -29.65 10.13 -3.41
CA LYS A 49 -28.72 9.27 -4.15
C LYS A 49 -28.14 8.12 -3.31
N ILE A 50 -27.90 8.35 -2.02
CA ILE A 50 -27.36 7.33 -1.09
C ILE A 50 -28.44 6.28 -0.75
N GLN A 51 -29.68 6.71 -0.57
CA GLN A 51 -30.80 5.81 -0.27
C GLN A 51 -31.25 5.00 -1.49
N GLU A 52 -31.14 5.58 -2.69
CA GLU A 52 -31.40 4.91 -3.97
C GLU A 52 -30.25 4.01 -4.45
N MET A 53 -29.19 3.85 -3.63
CA MET A 53 -28.12 2.93 -3.97
C MET A 53 -28.69 1.51 -4.12
N PRO A 54 -28.30 0.77 -5.19
CA PRO A 54 -28.83 -0.55 -5.42
C PRO A 54 -28.49 -1.48 -4.25
N ASP A 55 -29.52 -2.00 -3.60
CA ASP A 55 -29.35 -3.07 -2.61
C ASP A 55 -28.96 -4.35 -3.34
N PHE A 56 -27.76 -4.83 -3.04
CA PHE A 56 -27.30 -6.13 -3.44
C PHE A 56 -26.92 -6.92 -2.19
N SER A 57 -27.70 -7.96 -1.90
CA SER A 57 -27.33 -8.99 -0.93
C SER A 57 -26.39 -10.00 -1.61
N LEU A 58 -25.19 -10.15 -1.07
CA LEU A 58 -24.24 -11.16 -1.52
C LEU A 58 -24.63 -12.54 -0.98
N GLU A 59 -25.78 -13.09 -1.37
CA GLU A 59 -26.16 -14.46 -1.00
C GLU A 59 -25.34 -15.55 -1.73
N THR A 60 -24.42 -15.19 -2.63
CA THR A 60 -23.57 -16.18 -3.34
C THR A 60 -22.16 -15.65 -3.64
N ILE A 61 -21.39 -15.41 -2.58
CA ILE A 61 -19.95 -15.67 -2.67
C ILE A 61 -19.71 -16.80 -1.68
N GLU A 62 -19.48 -18.02 -2.19
CA GLU A 62 -18.89 -19.09 -1.38
C GLU A 62 -17.71 -18.48 -0.62
N GLU A 63 -17.72 -18.55 0.71
CA GLU A 63 -16.49 -18.45 1.48
C GLU A 63 -15.57 -19.55 0.96
N GLN A 64 -14.74 -19.21 -0.03
CA GLN A 64 -13.61 -20.04 -0.37
C GLN A 64 -12.83 -20.18 0.93
N PRO A 65 -12.66 -21.41 1.47
CA PRO A 65 -12.10 -21.59 2.79
C PRO A 65 -10.76 -20.86 2.81
N ALA A 66 -10.62 -19.95 3.78
CA ALA A 66 -9.36 -19.30 4.07
C ALA A 66 -8.33 -20.43 4.17
N ALA A 67 -7.50 -20.57 3.14
CA ALA A 67 -6.39 -21.51 3.14
C ALA A 67 -5.55 -21.10 4.35
N ARG A 68 -5.68 -21.89 5.41
CA ARG A 68 -5.02 -21.72 6.69
C ARG A 68 -3.55 -22.10 6.50
N SER A 69 -2.84 -21.30 5.71
CA SER A 69 -1.40 -21.20 5.82
C SER A 69 -1.17 -20.21 6.96
N ALA A 70 -0.60 -20.70 8.05
CA ALA A 70 -0.10 -19.89 9.14
C ALA A 70 0.98 -18.95 8.58
N VAL A 71 0.57 -17.77 8.11
CA VAL A 71 1.47 -16.67 7.74
C VAL A 71 1.57 -15.78 8.97
N THR A 72 2.52 -16.09 9.83
CA THR A 72 2.84 -15.26 10.99
C THR A 72 3.81 -14.15 10.55
N PHE A 73 3.22 -12.98 10.27
CA PHE A 73 3.76 -11.61 10.30
C PHE A 73 5.18 -11.32 9.76
N ALA A 74 5.28 -11.13 8.45
CA ALA A 74 5.96 -9.93 7.94
C ALA A 74 4.92 -8.79 7.93
N ALA A 75 5.30 -7.56 8.30
CA ALA A 75 4.38 -6.43 8.29
C ALA A 75 3.71 -6.32 6.91
N ALA A 76 2.42 -6.64 6.85
CA ALA A 76 1.64 -6.50 5.62
C ALA A 76 1.77 -5.06 5.12
N SER A 77 1.84 -4.84 3.80
CA SER A 77 1.92 -3.48 3.24
C SER A 77 0.82 -2.60 3.84
N GLN A 78 1.03 -1.29 4.04
CA GLN A 78 -0.01 -0.43 4.62
C GLN A 78 -1.34 -0.53 3.86
N LYS A 79 -1.30 -0.70 2.53
CA LYS A 79 -2.47 -1.01 1.70
C LYS A 79 -3.17 -2.30 2.10
N THR A 80 -2.43 -3.37 2.35
CA THR A 80 -2.98 -4.65 2.87
C THR A 80 -3.55 -4.48 4.28
N GLN A 81 -2.89 -3.71 5.14
CA GLN A 81 -3.39 -3.42 6.49
C GLN A 81 -4.70 -2.62 6.44
N ILE A 82 -4.82 -1.64 5.53
CA ILE A 82 -6.07 -0.88 5.27
C ILE A 82 -7.20 -1.84 4.90
N VAL A 83 -6.96 -2.77 3.95
CA VAL A 83 -7.99 -3.75 3.54
C VAL A 83 -8.36 -4.68 4.70
N ASN A 84 -7.39 -5.17 5.45
CA ASN A 84 -7.63 -6.05 6.58
C ASN A 84 -8.39 -5.36 7.71
N GLU A 85 -8.06 -4.10 7.99
CA GLU A 85 -8.79 -3.30 8.97
C GLU A 85 -10.22 -3.06 8.51
N ALA A 86 -10.45 -2.64 7.25
CA ALA A 86 -11.79 -2.48 6.69
C ALA A 86 -12.65 -3.76 6.83
N ARG A 87 -12.07 -4.95 6.57
CA ARG A 87 -12.77 -6.24 6.72
C ARG A 87 -13.25 -6.51 8.14
N ARG A 88 -12.58 -5.99 9.19
CA ARG A 88 -13.01 -6.16 10.60
C ARG A 88 -14.31 -5.41 10.93
N HIS A 89 -14.76 -4.53 10.04
CA HIS A 89 -15.97 -3.75 10.23
C HIS A 89 -17.17 -4.29 9.46
N LEU A 90 -17.01 -5.36 8.67
CA LEU A 90 -18.14 -6.00 7.98
C LEU A 90 -19.25 -6.37 8.97
N GLY A 91 -20.49 -6.10 8.59
CA GLY A 91 -21.68 -6.34 9.40
C GLY A 91 -22.01 -5.24 10.43
N LYS A 92 -21.18 -4.19 10.57
CA LYS A 92 -21.48 -3.08 11.50
C LYS A 92 -22.57 -2.16 10.92
N PRO A 93 -23.49 -1.64 11.75
CA PRO A 93 -24.61 -0.82 11.30
C PRO A 93 -24.15 0.52 10.71
N TYR A 94 -25.01 1.07 9.83
CA TYR A 94 -24.88 2.43 9.33
C TYR A 94 -25.54 3.45 10.28
N ALA A 95 -24.94 4.63 10.42
CA ALA A 95 -25.63 5.83 10.91
C ALA A 95 -25.00 7.07 10.28
N TRP A 96 -25.82 8.06 9.94
CA TRP A 96 -25.35 9.34 9.38
C TRP A 96 -24.30 9.99 10.29
N GLY A 97 -23.16 10.40 9.72
CA GLY A 97 -22.05 10.97 10.49
C GLY A 97 -21.33 9.99 11.42
N GLY A 98 -21.62 8.69 11.37
CA GLY A 98 -20.99 7.67 12.20
C GLY A 98 -19.50 7.53 11.92
N LYS A 99 -18.64 7.70 12.94
CA LYS A 99 -17.16 7.71 12.80
C LYS A 99 -16.46 6.51 13.47
N GLY A 100 -17.20 5.45 13.78
CA GLY A 100 -16.68 4.23 14.39
C GLY A 100 -16.56 4.26 15.93
N PRO A 101 -16.05 3.16 16.54
CA PRO A 101 -15.71 1.90 15.88
C PRO A 101 -16.91 0.97 15.65
N ASN A 102 -18.08 1.27 16.22
CA ASN A 102 -19.24 0.36 16.25
C ASN A 102 -20.32 0.70 15.22
N VAL A 103 -20.34 1.94 14.72
CA VAL A 103 -21.32 2.44 13.75
C VAL A 103 -20.61 3.39 12.78
N PHE A 104 -21.01 3.39 11.52
CA PHE A 104 -20.31 4.13 10.46
C PHE A 104 -21.25 4.77 9.44
N ASP A 105 -20.89 5.93 8.92
CA ASP A 105 -21.28 6.32 7.56
C ASP A 105 -20.15 5.99 6.57
N CYS A 106 -20.35 6.29 5.28
CA CYS A 106 -19.40 5.93 4.23
C CYS A 106 -18.01 6.55 4.48
N SER A 107 -17.99 7.87 4.77
CA SER A 107 -16.77 8.64 4.99
C SER A 107 -16.12 8.37 6.36
N GLY A 108 -16.91 8.06 7.37
CA GLY A 108 -16.46 7.72 8.71
C GLY A 108 -15.80 6.35 8.75
N LEU A 109 -16.28 5.37 7.97
CA LEU A 109 -15.61 4.08 7.80
C LEU A 109 -14.21 4.26 7.22
N THR A 110 -14.10 4.97 6.09
CA THR A 110 -12.80 5.17 5.42
C THR A 110 -11.84 5.96 6.30
N ARG A 111 -12.32 7.02 6.95
CA ARG A 111 -11.55 7.83 7.90
C ARG A 111 -11.04 6.98 9.07
N TYR A 112 -11.90 6.17 9.69
CA TYR A 112 -11.53 5.32 10.82
C TYR A 112 -10.44 4.34 10.41
N VAL A 113 -10.63 3.60 9.33
CA VAL A 113 -9.66 2.60 8.83
C VAL A 113 -8.29 3.25 8.56
N TYR A 114 -8.29 4.39 7.86
CA TYR A 114 -7.05 5.10 7.57
C TYR A 114 -6.36 5.65 8.83
N LEU A 115 -7.13 6.17 9.79
CA LEU A 115 -6.60 6.65 11.05
C LEU A 115 -5.98 5.51 11.88
N GLN A 116 -6.64 4.35 11.97
CA GLN A 116 -6.11 3.19 12.70
C GLN A 116 -4.82 2.63 12.09
N VAL A 117 -4.75 2.53 10.76
CA VAL A 117 -3.62 1.88 10.09
C VAL A 117 -2.44 2.83 9.87
N THR A 118 -2.71 4.12 9.64
CA THR A 118 -1.68 5.07 9.16
C THR A 118 -1.48 6.26 10.08
N GLY A 119 -2.38 6.51 11.03
CA GLY A 119 -2.42 7.74 11.82
C GLY A 119 -2.85 8.99 11.03
N LYS A 120 -3.15 8.86 9.72
CA LYS A 120 -3.53 9.99 8.87
C LYS A 120 -5.04 10.24 8.95
N ASN A 121 -5.41 11.48 9.31
CA ASN A 121 -6.77 11.96 9.11
C ASN A 121 -6.96 12.35 7.64
N ILE A 122 -7.85 11.65 6.94
CA ILE A 122 -8.15 11.89 5.52
C ILE A 122 -9.31 12.86 5.30
N GLY A 123 -10.01 13.28 6.37
CA GLY A 123 -11.17 14.16 6.28
C GLY A 123 -12.43 13.57 6.91
N ASP A 124 -13.29 14.44 7.44
CA ASP A 124 -14.48 14.06 8.22
C ASP A 124 -15.72 13.73 7.38
N TYR A 125 -15.73 14.10 6.10
CA TYR A 125 -16.78 13.76 5.13
C TYR A 125 -16.15 13.53 3.74
N THR A 126 -16.95 13.17 2.73
CA THR A 126 -16.48 12.71 1.41
C THR A 126 -15.55 13.69 0.69
N VAL A 127 -15.93 14.97 0.59
CA VAL A 127 -15.22 15.96 -0.25
C VAL A 127 -13.76 16.23 0.20
N PRO A 128 -13.45 16.41 1.50
CA PRO A 128 -12.07 16.50 1.96
C PRO A 128 -11.23 15.25 1.63
N GLN A 129 -11.83 14.06 1.63
CA GLN A 129 -11.13 12.81 1.33
C GLN A 129 -10.68 12.73 -0.13
N GLU A 130 -11.34 13.43 -1.06
CA GLU A 130 -10.91 13.54 -2.46
C GLU A 130 -9.47 14.09 -2.57
N LYS A 131 -9.08 14.96 -1.63
CA LYS A 131 -7.77 15.64 -1.61
C LYS A 131 -6.72 14.92 -0.76
N SER A 132 -7.06 13.75 -0.21
CA SER A 132 -6.18 13.01 0.70
C SER A 132 -5.00 12.32 0.01
N GLY A 133 -5.01 12.26 -1.33
CA GLY A 133 -3.99 11.58 -2.13
C GLY A 133 -3.98 12.01 -3.60
N ASP A 134 -3.34 11.20 -4.44
CA ASP A 134 -3.32 11.44 -5.88
C ASP A 134 -4.61 10.92 -6.50
N GLN A 135 -5.26 11.74 -7.31
CA GLN A 135 -6.39 11.27 -8.08
C GLN A 135 -5.95 10.35 -9.22
N ILE A 136 -6.65 9.23 -9.38
CA ILE A 136 -6.38 8.20 -10.38
C ILE A 136 -7.70 7.78 -11.07
N SER A 137 -7.58 7.07 -12.19
CA SER A 137 -8.76 6.43 -12.79
C SER A 137 -9.20 5.21 -11.99
N VAL A 138 -10.49 4.85 -12.07
CA VAL A 138 -11.03 3.64 -11.41
C VAL A 138 -10.28 2.38 -11.83
N ALA A 139 -9.86 2.30 -13.10
CA ALA A 139 -9.11 1.17 -13.64
C ALA A 139 -7.69 1.04 -13.08
N GLN A 140 -7.12 2.14 -12.57
CA GLN A 140 -5.79 2.16 -11.94
C GLN A 140 -5.83 1.80 -10.45
N ALA A 141 -7.03 1.71 -9.86
CA ALA A 141 -7.19 1.52 -8.43
C ALA A 141 -6.63 0.16 -7.99
N GLU A 142 -5.86 0.20 -6.90
CA GLU A 142 -5.27 -0.95 -6.23
C GLU A 142 -5.97 -1.15 -4.88
N PRO A 143 -5.89 -2.35 -4.27
CA PRO A 143 -6.38 -2.55 -2.91
C PRO A 143 -5.84 -1.50 -1.94
N GLY A 144 -6.72 -0.92 -1.13
CA GLY A 144 -6.42 0.17 -0.20
C GLY A 144 -6.70 1.57 -0.77
N ASP A 145 -6.77 1.77 -2.09
CA ASP A 145 -7.18 3.06 -2.67
C ASP A 145 -8.67 3.36 -2.36
N LEU A 146 -9.08 4.62 -2.49
CA LEU A 146 -10.46 5.05 -2.25
C LEU A 146 -11.22 5.21 -3.58
N TYR A 147 -12.45 4.70 -3.64
CA TYR A 147 -13.40 4.96 -4.73
C TYR A 147 -14.40 6.04 -4.33
N PHE A 148 -14.77 6.92 -5.26
CA PHE A 148 -15.73 8.01 -5.03
C PHE A 148 -16.85 8.02 -6.05
N TRP A 149 -18.06 8.38 -5.59
CA TRP A 149 -19.23 8.64 -6.42
C TRP A 149 -19.68 10.08 -6.28
N GLY A 150 -20.11 10.68 -7.39
CA GLY A 150 -20.43 12.09 -7.55
C GLY A 150 -19.31 12.88 -8.24
N ALA A 151 -19.67 14.07 -8.72
CA ALA A 151 -18.71 14.99 -9.30
C ALA A 151 -17.71 15.47 -8.23
N LYS A 152 -16.46 15.74 -8.64
CA LYS A 152 -15.43 16.26 -7.73
C LYS A 152 -15.91 17.54 -7.05
N GLY A 153 -15.63 17.67 -5.76
CA GLY A 153 -16.13 18.76 -4.93
C GLY A 153 -17.60 18.60 -4.50
N ASN A 154 -18.29 17.56 -4.98
CA ASN A 154 -19.67 17.23 -4.64
C ASN A 154 -19.88 15.70 -4.60
N THR A 155 -18.88 14.96 -4.10
CA THR A 155 -19.00 13.51 -3.95
C THR A 155 -19.98 13.17 -2.83
N TYR A 156 -20.84 12.18 -3.08
CA TYR A 156 -21.87 11.74 -2.14
C TYR A 156 -21.55 10.39 -1.50
N HIS A 157 -20.62 9.61 -2.07
CA HIS A 157 -20.23 8.31 -1.51
C HIS A 157 -18.73 8.04 -1.65
N VAL A 158 -18.20 7.26 -0.71
CA VAL A 158 -16.80 6.79 -0.72
C VAL A 158 -16.70 5.34 -0.23
N ALA A 159 -15.75 4.58 -0.79
CA ALA A 159 -15.49 3.18 -0.43
C ALA A 159 -14.00 2.83 -0.49
N ILE A 160 -13.58 1.75 0.19
CA ILE A 160 -12.20 1.23 0.13
C ILE A 160 -12.11 0.12 -0.91
N ALA A 161 -11.25 0.29 -1.92
CA ALA A 161 -10.95 -0.75 -2.90
C ALA A 161 -10.29 -1.97 -2.24
N ILE A 162 -10.71 -3.18 -2.59
CA ILE A 162 -10.13 -4.42 -2.05
C ILE A 162 -9.54 -5.34 -3.14
N GLY A 163 -9.49 -4.87 -4.39
CA GLY A 163 -9.03 -5.63 -5.55
C GLY A 163 -10.18 -6.37 -6.26
N ASN A 164 -9.88 -7.01 -7.39
CA ASN A 164 -10.85 -7.79 -8.19
C ASN A 164 -12.18 -7.05 -8.47
N HIS A 165 -12.10 -5.75 -8.77
CA HIS A 165 -13.27 -4.89 -8.99
C HIS A 165 -14.20 -4.75 -7.77
N GLN A 166 -13.78 -5.14 -6.57
CA GLN A 166 -14.58 -5.08 -5.34
C GLN A 166 -14.15 -3.95 -4.39
N TYR A 167 -15.06 -3.56 -3.51
CA TYR A 167 -14.83 -2.60 -2.44
C TYR A 167 -15.64 -2.89 -1.17
N ILE A 168 -15.20 -2.34 -0.05
CA ILE A 168 -15.94 -2.31 1.23
C ILE A 168 -16.48 -0.91 1.45
N HIS A 169 -17.76 -0.80 1.82
CA HIS A 169 -18.42 0.46 2.13
C HIS A 169 -19.47 0.32 3.26
N ALA A 170 -19.84 1.44 3.87
CA ALA A 170 -21.08 1.58 4.63
C ALA A 170 -22.10 2.24 3.69
N PRO A 171 -23.15 1.54 3.22
CA PRO A 171 -23.94 2.00 2.07
C PRO A 171 -24.93 3.12 2.44
N ASN A 172 -25.88 2.82 3.33
CA ASN A 172 -26.95 3.73 3.75
C ASN A 172 -27.59 3.21 5.06
N VAL A 173 -28.55 3.97 5.61
CA VAL A 173 -29.19 3.73 6.92
C VAL A 173 -29.88 2.37 7.07
N ASN A 174 -30.29 1.73 5.98
CA ASN A 174 -30.98 0.43 6.02
C ASN A 174 -30.02 -0.75 5.96
N GLU A 175 -28.71 -0.49 6.00
CA GLU A 175 -27.68 -1.45 5.64
C GLU A 175 -26.55 -1.52 6.66
N VAL A 176 -25.73 -2.54 6.48
CA VAL A 176 -24.48 -2.74 7.24
C VAL A 176 -23.27 -2.53 6.34
N VAL A 177 -22.11 -2.36 6.95
CA VAL A 177 -20.82 -2.39 6.23
C VAL A 177 -20.71 -3.71 5.46
N LYS A 178 -20.64 -3.64 4.13
CA LYS A 178 -20.63 -4.81 3.25
C LYS A 178 -19.64 -4.68 2.11
N ILE A 179 -19.42 -5.79 1.40
CA ILE A 179 -18.65 -5.81 0.14
C ILE A 179 -19.63 -5.58 -1.00
N ASN A 180 -19.22 -4.81 -2.01
CA ASN A 180 -19.91 -4.73 -3.29
C ASN A 180 -18.87 -4.64 -4.43
N SER A 181 -19.32 -4.54 -5.68
CA SER A 181 -18.47 -4.54 -6.87
C SER A 181 -18.71 -3.31 -7.74
N THR A 182 -17.61 -2.79 -8.29
CA THR A 182 -17.58 -1.70 -9.28
C THR A 182 -18.27 -2.08 -10.59
N THR A 183 -18.51 -3.37 -10.83
CA THR A 183 -19.30 -3.85 -11.97
C THR A 183 -20.78 -3.50 -11.83
N TYR A 184 -21.31 -3.46 -10.61
CA TYR A 184 -22.73 -3.22 -10.35
C TYR A 184 -23.02 -1.75 -10.03
N PHE A 185 -22.24 -1.19 -9.12
CA PHE A 185 -22.33 0.22 -8.78
C PHE A 185 -20.95 0.84 -9.00
N LYS A 186 -20.80 1.54 -10.12
CA LYS A 186 -19.52 2.00 -10.66
C LYS A 186 -19.15 3.38 -10.11
N PRO A 187 -17.96 3.56 -9.51
CA PRO A 187 -17.50 4.86 -9.05
C PRO A 187 -17.09 5.77 -10.22
N ASP A 188 -17.10 7.08 -9.98
CA ASP A 188 -16.72 8.11 -10.96
C ASP A 188 -15.20 8.28 -11.05
N PHE A 189 -14.50 8.20 -9.92
CA PHE A 189 -13.04 8.26 -9.86
C PHE A 189 -12.48 7.55 -8.62
N ALA A 190 -11.15 7.50 -8.54
CA ALA A 190 -10.45 6.95 -7.38
C ALA A 190 -9.33 7.87 -6.88
N VAL A 191 -8.93 7.69 -5.63
CA VAL A 191 -7.83 8.43 -4.97
C VAL A 191 -6.86 7.44 -4.33
N ARG A 192 -5.59 7.59 -4.67
CA ARG A 192 -4.47 6.87 -4.07
C ARG A 192 -3.89 7.68 -2.91
N VAL A 193 -4.34 7.37 -1.70
CA VAL A 193 -3.89 8.02 -0.46
C VAL A 193 -2.49 7.55 -0.08
N ILE A 194 -2.26 6.24 -0.14
CA ILE A 194 -0.93 5.63 0.02
C ILE A 194 -0.33 5.46 -1.36
N LYS A 195 0.54 6.41 -1.75
CA LYS A 195 1.42 6.20 -2.90
C LYS A 195 2.31 5.01 -2.57
N ASN A 196 2.52 4.12 -3.55
CA ASN A 196 3.43 3.00 -3.41
C ASN A 196 4.83 3.53 -3.06
N SER A 197 5.13 3.71 -1.78
CA SER A 197 6.44 3.36 -1.27
C SER A 197 6.49 1.85 -1.46
N ALA A 198 7.48 1.34 -2.19
CA ALA A 198 7.73 -0.10 -2.25
C ALA A 198 7.44 -0.72 -0.87
N PRO A 199 6.72 -1.87 -0.77
CA PRO A 199 6.33 -2.45 0.52
C PRO A 199 7.51 -2.30 1.45
N ALA A 200 7.35 -1.55 2.57
CA ALA A 200 8.45 -1.06 3.38
C ALA A 200 9.49 -2.14 3.45
N ILE A 201 10.61 -1.96 2.73
CA ILE A 201 11.51 -3.07 2.46
C ILE A 201 11.92 -3.57 3.84
N PRO A 202 11.54 -4.80 4.24
CA PRO A 202 11.84 -5.27 5.57
C PRO A 202 13.34 -5.09 5.77
N ASN A 203 13.74 -4.42 6.86
CA ASN A 203 15.15 -4.14 7.12
C ASN A 203 15.87 -5.41 7.62
N LEU A 204 15.78 -6.47 6.83
CA LEU A 204 16.28 -7.82 7.08
C LEU A 204 17.72 -7.99 6.59
N VAL A 205 18.26 -6.96 5.94
CA VAL A 205 19.63 -6.92 5.45
C VAL A 205 20.21 -5.54 5.69
N SER A 206 21.46 -5.49 6.13
CA SER A 206 22.26 -4.28 6.18
C SER A 206 23.62 -4.53 5.54
N TYR A 207 24.15 -3.52 4.88
CA TYR A 207 25.39 -3.65 4.12
C TYR A 207 26.14 -2.33 4.07
N ARG A 208 27.44 -2.44 3.81
CA ARG A 208 28.32 -1.29 3.58
C ARG A 208 29.39 -1.65 2.58
N THR A 209 29.96 -0.63 1.94
CA THR A 209 31.02 -0.77 0.96
C THR A 209 32.26 0.02 1.38
N HIS A 210 33.42 -0.47 0.96
CA HIS A 210 34.68 0.25 1.02
C HIS A 210 34.87 0.99 -0.30
N VAL A 211 34.88 2.31 -0.25
CA VAL A 211 35.03 3.19 -1.42
C VAL A 211 36.45 3.71 -1.47
N GLN A 212 37.04 3.74 -2.66
CA GLN A 212 38.35 4.35 -2.89
C GLN A 212 38.44 5.75 -2.26
N ASP A 213 39.54 6.01 -1.56
CA ASP A 213 39.89 7.27 -0.86
C ASP A 213 38.98 7.66 0.31
N PHE A 214 37.79 7.05 0.44
CA PHE A 214 36.86 7.31 1.55
C PHE A 214 36.84 6.21 2.62
N GLY A 215 37.31 5.01 2.27
CA GLY A 215 37.29 3.87 3.19
C GLY A 215 35.89 3.27 3.34
N TRP A 216 35.62 2.68 4.50
CA TRP A 216 34.33 2.09 4.82
C TRP A 216 33.27 3.14 5.14
N GLY A 217 32.14 3.09 4.44
CA GLY A 217 30.93 3.80 4.85
C GLY A 217 30.23 3.17 6.07
N GLY A 218 29.15 3.82 6.51
CA GLY A 218 28.21 3.24 7.46
C GLY A 218 27.38 2.10 6.85
N TYR A 219 26.79 1.26 7.71
CA TYR A 219 25.80 0.29 7.24
C TYR A 219 24.53 1.02 6.81
N VAL A 220 24.07 0.73 5.60
CA VAL A 220 22.80 1.21 5.09
C VAL A 220 21.74 0.11 5.23
N ALA A 221 20.48 0.55 5.33
CA ALA A 221 19.32 -0.32 5.40
C ALA A 221 18.99 -0.91 4.01
N ALA A 222 18.10 -1.91 4.02
CA ALA A 222 17.63 -2.56 2.80
C ALA A 222 17.11 -1.55 1.75
N GLY A 223 17.59 -1.66 0.51
CA GLY A 223 17.22 -0.83 -0.63
C GLY A 223 17.91 0.54 -0.71
N GLN A 224 18.69 0.95 0.30
CA GLN A 224 19.45 2.19 0.27
C GLN A 224 20.74 2.04 -0.54
N SER A 225 21.21 3.10 -1.19
CA SER A 225 22.47 3.04 -1.94
C SER A 225 23.68 2.99 -1.01
N SER A 226 24.58 2.03 -1.21
CA SER A 226 25.92 2.01 -0.59
C SER A 226 26.99 2.20 -1.65
N GLY A 227 27.71 3.33 -1.60
CA GLY A 227 28.77 3.67 -2.55
C GLY A 227 28.79 5.15 -2.87
N SER A 228 29.31 5.47 -4.06
CA SER A 228 29.63 6.84 -4.48
C SER A 228 29.24 7.07 -5.95
N THR A 229 27.97 6.80 -6.27
CA THR A 229 27.39 6.97 -7.61
C THR A 229 27.79 8.31 -8.22
N GLY A 230 28.33 8.30 -9.44
CA GLY A 230 28.69 9.51 -10.19
C GLY A 230 29.95 10.24 -9.73
N GLN A 231 30.57 9.83 -8.62
CA GLN A 231 31.78 10.47 -8.09
C GLN A 231 33.09 9.90 -8.66
N LYS A 232 33.00 8.96 -9.61
CA LYS A 232 34.14 8.29 -10.26
C LYS A 232 35.07 7.54 -9.31
N LYS A 233 34.57 7.12 -8.15
CA LYS A 233 35.31 6.27 -7.19
C LYS A 233 34.87 4.83 -7.31
N ARG A 234 35.82 3.89 -7.22
CA ARG A 234 35.55 2.44 -7.26
C ARG A 234 35.16 1.92 -5.88
N LEU A 235 34.29 0.91 -5.85
CA LEU A 235 34.19 0.00 -4.72
C LEU A 235 35.40 -0.92 -4.71
N GLU A 236 35.95 -1.19 -3.54
CA GLU A 236 37.08 -2.10 -3.33
C GLU A 236 36.68 -3.32 -2.47
N GLY A 237 35.66 -3.18 -1.62
CA GLY A 237 35.15 -4.25 -0.77
C GLY A 237 33.71 -4.04 -0.32
N ILE A 238 33.08 -5.10 0.17
CA ILE A 238 31.70 -5.11 0.67
C ILE A 238 31.54 -6.04 1.87
N GLN A 239 30.67 -5.65 2.80
CA GLN A 239 30.15 -6.48 3.89
C GLN A 239 28.62 -6.46 3.88
N ILE A 240 28.00 -7.63 3.99
CA ILE A 240 26.55 -7.81 3.99
C ILE A 240 26.19 -8.71 5.17
N LYS A 241 25.20 -8.32 5.96
CA LYS A 241 24.69 -9.13 7.07
C LYS A 241 23.17 -9.14 7.06
N LEU A 242 22.59 -10.30 7.40
CA LEU A 242 21.18 -10.39 7.70
C LEU A 242 20.90 -9.84 9.10
N ASP A 243 19.67 -9.36 9.28
CA ASP A 243 19.15 -9.07 10.61
C ASP A 243 19.06 -10.37 11.43
N SER A 244 19.24 -10.26 12.76
CA SER A 244 19.20 -11.41 13.67
C SER A 244 17.83 -12.10 13.72
N SER A 245 16.76 -11.42 13.29
CA SER A 245 15.42 -12.02 13.16
C SER A 245 15.29 -13.01 12.00
N VAL A 246 16.22 -13.01 11.04
CA VAL A 246 16.18 -13.93 9.89
C VAL A 246 16.95 -15.21 10.24
N ASN A 247 16.22 -16.31 10.37
CA ASN A 247 16.85 -17.62 10.54
C ASN A 247 17.49 -18.08 9.22
N GLY A 248 18.78 -18.41 9.23
CA GLY A 248 19.56 -18.84 8.07
C GLY A 248 20.83 -18.02 7.87
N GLY A 249 21.29 -17.87 6.63
CA GLY A 249 22.51 -17.11 6.34
C GLY A 249 22.46 -16.36 5.01
N ILE A 250 23.38 -15.43 4.83
CA ILE A 250 23.66 -14.78 3.55
C ILE A 250 25.12 -15.06 3.14
N GLN A 251 25.30 -15.38 1.86
CA GLN A 251 26.59 -15.55 1.23
C GLN A 251 26.73 -14.64 0.03
N TYR A 252 27.95 -14.17 -0.21
CA TYR A 252 28.26 -13.29 -1.34
C TYR A 252 29.70 -13.45 -1.77
N LYS A 253 29.96 -13.15 -3.04
CA LYS A 253 31.31 -13.09 -3.61
C LYS A 253 31.38 -12.01 -4.67
N THR A 254 32.57 -11.47 -4.86
CA THR A 254 32.83 -10.38 -5.81
C THR A 254 33.84 -10.80 -6.88
N HIS A 255 33.67 -10.29 -8.09
CA HIS A 255 34.67 -10.31 -9.15
C HIS A 255 35.57 -9.09 -9.01
N ILE A 256 36.88 -9.31 -8.91
CA ILE A 256 37.87 -8.27 -8.63
C ILE A 256 38.85 -8.17 -9.79
N GLN A 257 39.26 -6.95 -10.10
CA GLN A 257 40.33 -6.69 -11.06
C GLN A 257 41.57 -7.57 -10.82
N ASP A 258 42.03 -8.22 -11.88
CA ASP A 258 43.20 -9.12 -11.96
C ASP A 258 43.14 -10.36 -11.04
N ILE A 259 42.02 -10.59 -10.34
CA ILE A 259 41.84 -11.74 -9.43
C ILE A 259 40.69 -12.62 -9.92
N GLY A 260 39.64 -12.00 -10.47
CA GLY A 260 38.42 -12.69 -10.86
C GLY A 260 37.47 -12.92 -9.68
N TRP A 261 36.64 -13.97 -9.80
CA TRP A 261 35.68 -14.33 -8.76
C TRP A 261 36.40 -14.95 -7.56
N GLN A 262 36.22 -14.35 -6.38
CA GLN A 262 36.65 -14.94 -5.11
C GLN A 262 35.70 -16.05 -4.64
N GLY A 263 36.12 -16.82 -3.62
CA GLY A 263 35.25 -17.74 -2.90
C GLY A 263 34.13 -17.04 -2.12
N TRP A 264 33.04 -17.75 -1.86
CA TRP A 264 31.91 -17.24 -1.08
C TRP A 264 32.33 -16.81 0.32
N LYS A 265 31.86 -15.64 0.73
CA LYS A 265 31.97 -15.05 2.06
C LYS A 265 30.59 -15.04 2.69
N ALA A 266 30.52 -15.20 4.00
CA ALA A 266 29.26 -15.26 4.74
C ALA A 266 29.18 -14.14 5.76
N ASN A 267 27.95 -13.68 6.05
CA ASN A 267 27.57 -12.86 7.21
C ASN A 267 28.68 -11.93 7.73
N ASN A 268 28.70 -10.71 7.19
CA ASN A 268 29.60 -9.63 7.60
C ASN A 268 31.10 -9.85 7.28
N ALA A 269 31.50 -10.99 6.72
CA ALA A 269 32.88 -11.17 6.25
C ALA A 269 33.19 -10.27 5.04
N LEU A 270 34.42 -9.77 4.92
CA LEU A 270 34.83 -8.99 3.75
C LEU A 270 34.84 -9.86 2.48
N SER A 271 34.13 -9.42 1.45
CA SER A 271 34.38 -9.82 0.05
C SER A 271 34.97 -8.63 -0.71
N GLY A 272 36.10 -8.82 -1.38
CA GLY A 272 36.87 -7.72 -1.97
C GLY A 272 38.29 -7.62 -1.44
N THR A 273 38.86 -6.42 -1.55
CA THR A 273 40.17 -6.06 -0.99
C THR A 273 40.07 -4.72 -0.28
N THR A 274 40.93 -4.49 0.70
CA THR A 274 41.15 -3.18 1.32
C THR A 274 42.64 -2.86 1.23
N GLY A 275 42.99 -1.65 0.78
CA GLY A 275 44.38 -1.20 0.66
C GLY A 275 45.16 -1.71 -0.56
N GLN A 276 44.59 -2.61 -1.37
CA GLN A 276 45.26 -3.16 -2.56
C GLN A 276 44.97 -2.38 -3.85
N LYS A 277 44.15 -1.32 -3.78
CA LYS A 277 43.77 -0.47 -4.92
C LYS A 277 43.09 -1.20 -6.08
N LYS A 278 42.40 -2.31 -5.81
CA LYS A 278 41.69 -3.10 -6.84
C LYS A 278 40.18 -2.82 -6.83
N ARG A 279 39.61 -2.63 -8.02
CA ARG A 279 38.15 -2.42 -8.18
C ARG A 279 37.38 -3.74 -8.11
N LEU A 280 36.20 -3.67 -7.52
CA LEU A 280 35.13 -4.64 -7.77
C LEU A 280 34.52 -4.37 -9.15
N GLU A 281 34.17 -5.43 -9.88
CA GLU A 281 33.55 -5.34 -11.21
C GLU A 281 32.18 -6.02 -11.27
N ALA A 282 31.95 -7.06 -10.46
CA ALA A 282 30.66 -7.76 -10.35
C ALA A 282 30.47 -8.40 -8.97
N ILE A 283 29.24 -8.80 -8.67
CA ILE A 283 28.84 -9.45 -7.42
C ILE A 283 27.78 -10.52 -7.63
N GLN A 284 27.81 -11.55 -6.80
CA GLN A 284 26.75 -12.54 -6.60
C GLN A 284 26.39 -12.61 -5.12
N ILE A 285 25.11 -12.69 -4.80
CA ILE A 285 24.57 -12.73 -3.43
C ILE A 285 23.48 -13.79 -3.37
N GLN A 286 23.54 -14.69 -2.40
CA GLN A 286 22.53 -15.73 -2.18
C GLN A 286 22.22 -15.89 -0.69
N LEU A 287 20.99 -16.28 -0.39
CA LEU A 287 20.62 -16.73 0.94
C LEU A 287 20.92 -18.22 1.08
N THR A 288 21.14 -18.67 2.31
CA THR A 288 21.42 -20.07 2.67
C THR A 288 20.56 -20.52 3.84
N GLY A 289 20.39 -21.83 4.00
CA GLY A 289 19.56 -22.39 5.07
C GLY A 289 18.09 -21.98 4.93
N THR A 290 17.40 -21.82 6.05
CA THR A 290 15.97 -21.43 6.10
C THR A 290 15.70 -20.06 5.45
N ALA A 291 16.66 -19.15 5.45
CA ALA A 291 16.52 -17.85 4.79
C ALA A 291 16.27 -18.01 3.27
N ALA A 292 16.90 -19.00 2.64
CA ALA A 292 16.78 -19.25 1.20
C ALA A 292 15.41 -19.80 0.78
N THR A 293 14.71 -20.46 1.70
CA THR A 293 13.37 -21.03 1.46
C THR A 293 12.27 -19.99 1.69
N GLN A 294 12.50 -19.05 2.60
CA GLN A 294 11.52 -18.03 3.00
C GLN A 294 11.63 -16.71 2.23
N TYR A 295 12.81 -16.40 1.70
CA TYR A 295 13.10 -15.11 1.10
C TYR A 295 13.85 -15.21 -0.23
N ASP A 296 13.78 -14.13 -1.00
CA ASP A 296 14.66 -13.83 -2.12
C ASP A 296 15.58 -12.65 -1.72
N VAL A 297 16.87 -12.75 -2.06
CA VAL A 297 17.78 -11.60 -2.02
C VAL A 297 17.86 -11.00 -3.40
N GLN A 298 17.39 -9.76 -3.54
CA GLN A 298 17.41 -9.00 -4.78
C GLN A 298 18.42 -7.87 -4.68
N TYR A 299 19.18 -7.64 -5.75
CA TYR A 299 20.23 -6.63 -5.75
C TYR A 299 20.49 -6.10 -7.16
N ARG A 300 21.08 -4.90 -7.21
CA ARG A 300 21.63 -4.29 -8.42
C ARG A 300 22.84 -3.45 -8.09
N VAL A 301 23.66 -3.19 -9.10
CA VAL A 301 24.86 -2.35 -8.97
C VAL A 301 24.81 -1.18 -9.93
N HIS A 302 25.53 -0.13 -9.56
CA HIS A 302 25.89 0.97 -10.44
C HIS A 302 27.29 0.71 -10.99
N SER A 303 27.41 0.51 -12.30
CA SER A 303 28.68 0.26 -12.97
C SER A 303 29.11 1.50 -13.76
N GLN A 304 30.40 1.79 -13.77
CA GLN A 304 30.99 2.84 -14.59
C GLN A 304 30.51 2.73 -16.04
N ASP A 305 30.08 3.86 -16.64
CA ASP A 305 29.57 4.02 -18.01
C ASP A 305 28.25 3.29 -18.33
N TYR A 306 27.77 2.41 -17.44
CA TYR A 306 26.50 1.67 -17.62
C TYR A 306 25.39 2.16 -16.71
N GLY A 307 25.73 2.91 -15.65
CA GLY A 307 24.76 3.39 -14.68
C GLY A 307 24.22 2.25 -13.79
N TRP A 308 23.02 2.47 -13.24
CA TRP A 308 22.27 1.42 -12.54
C TRP A 308 21.82 0.34 -13.52
N GLN A 309 22.30 -0.88 -13.32
CA GLN A 309 21.86 -2.05 -14.07
C GLN A 309 20.53 -2.60 -13.51
N ALA A 310 19.85 -3.46 -14.26
CA ALA A 310 18.63 -4.11 -13.78
C ALA A 310 18.89 -4.93 -12.53
N TRP A 311 17.83 -5.09 -11.75
CA TRP A 311 17.82 -5.98 -10.59
C TRP A 311 18.03 -7.43 -11.01
N THR A 312 18.70 -8.18 -10.15
CA THR A 312 18.87 -9.62 -10.21
C THR A 312 18.63 -10.23 -8.83
N LYS A 313 18.68 -11.56 -8.71
CA LYS A 313 18.45 -12.22 -7.41
C LYS A 313 19.16 -13.56 -7.26
N ASN A 314 19.29 -14.01 -6.01
CA ASN A 314 19.58 -15.41 -5.64
C ASN A 314 20.74 -16.05 -6.41
N GLY A 315 21.94 -15.49 -6.25
CA GLY A 315 23.18 -16.01 -6.81
C GLY A 315 23.46 -15.60 -8.26
N GLN A 316 22.50 -14.97 -8.94
CA GLN A 316 22.69 -14.46 -10.30
C GLN A 316 23.67 -13.27 -10.33
N SER A 317 24.46 -13.14 -11.39
CA SER A 317 25.47 -12.07 -11.46
C SER A 317 24.84 -10.68 -11.58
N SER A 318 25.45 -9.67 -10.95
CA SER A 318 25.21 -8.24 -11.21
C SER A 318 26.54 -7.52 -11.43
N GLY A 319 26.61 -6.63 -12.42
CA GLY A 319 27.84 -5.88 -12.75
C GLY A 319 28.39 -6.19 -14.14
N THR A 320 29.71 -6.16 -14.27
CA THR A 320 30.43 -6.47 -15.50
C THR A 320 31.58 -7.44 -15.30
N GLN A 321 31.92 -8.21 -16.32
CA GLN A 321 33.11 -9.07 -16.32
C GLN A 321 33.87 -8.96 -17.64
N GLY A 322 35.19 -8.76 -17.56
CA GLY A 322 36.07 -8.64 -18.75
C GLY A 322 36.00 -7.28 -19.46
N LEU A 323 35.22 -6.33 -18.94
CA LEU A 323 35.05 -4.99 -19.51
C LEU A 323 35.85 -3.89 -18.79
N SER A 324 36.57 -4.25 -17.72
CA SER A 324 37.34 -3.31 -16.89
C SER A 324 36.51 -2.15 -16.32
N LYS A 325 35.22 -2.36 -16.04
CA LYS A 325 34.34 -1.34 -15.45
C LYS A 325 34.21 -1.55 -13.95
N ARG A 326 34.49 -0.50 -13.18
CA ARG A 326 34.34 -0.51 -11.72
C ARG A 326 32.86 -0.48 -11.33
N LEU A 327 32.53 -1.15 -10.23
CA LEU A 327 31.35 -0.84 -9.45
C LEU A 327 31.56 0.48 -8.71
N GLU A 328 30.52 1.30 -8.65
CA GLU A 328 30.50 2.58 -7.92
C GLU A 328 29.51 2.56 -6.76
N ALA A 329 28.43 1.79 -6.85
CA ALA A 329 27.44 1.63 -5.79
C ALA A 329 26.66 0.31 -5.92
N ILE A 330 25.94 -0.05 -4.86
CA ILE A 330 25.06 -1.23 -4.78
C ILE A 330 23.80 -0.94 -3.98
N GLU A 331 22.70 -1.61 -4.36
CA GLU A 331 21.48 -1.72 -3.58
C GLU A 331 21.12 -3.20 -3.38
N ILE A 332 20.71 -3.56 -2.16
CA ILE A 332 20.38 -4.92 -1.76
C ILE A 332 19.09 -4.89 -0.94
N ARG A 333 18.18 -5.82 -1.21
CA ARG A 333 16.98 -6.05 -0.40
C ARG A 333 16.73 -7.54 -0.22
N VAL A 334 16.26 -7.90 0.96
CA VAL A 334 15.72 -9.23 1.25
C VAL A 334 14.20 -9.09 1.32
N VAL A 335 13.52 -9.86 0.49
CA VAL A 335 12.07 -9.77 0.27
C VAL A 335 11.46 -11.18 0.37
N PRO A 336 10.14 -11.33 0.60
CA PRO A 336 9.51 -12.64 0.63
C PRO A 336 9.83 -13.48 -0.62
N LYS A 337 9.87 -14.80 -0.45
CA LYS A 337 10.14 -15.75 -1.54
C LYS A 337 9.21 -15.46 -2.72
N ASN A 338 9.74 -15.61 -3.94
CA ASN A 338 9.00 -15.41 -5.19
C ASN A 338 8.55 -13.97 -5.46
N THR A 339 9.07 -12.98 -4.72
CA THR A 339 8.84 -11.57 -5.06
C THR A 339 9.42 -11.25 -6.44
N ALA A 340 8.64 -10.55 -7.26
CA ALA A 340 9.06 -10.08 -8.57
C ALA A 340 10.23 -9.08 -8.45
N LEU A 341 11.09 -9.04 -9.47
CA LEU A 341 12.13 -8.02 -9.56
C LEU A 341 11.49 -6.66 -9.91
N PRO A 342 12.01 -5.53 -9.39
CA PRO A 342 11.59 -4.22 -9.85
C PRO A 342 11.82 -4.06 -11.36
N THR A 343 10.90 -3.36 -12.00
CA THR A 343 11.04 -2.97 -13.40
C THR A 343 12.04 -1.81 -13.53
N GLY A 344 12.84 -1.83 -14.60
CA GLY A 344 13.82 -0.77 -14.91
C GLY A 344 15.29 -1.23 -14.90
N GLY A 345 16.11 -0.58 -15.72
CA GLY A 345 17.52 -0.90 -15.96
C GLY A 345 17.76 -1.74 -17.22
N LYS A 346 18.97 -1.67 -17.78
CA LYS A 346 19.47 -2.59 -18.83
C LYS A 346 19.83 -3.95 -18.22
N ALA A 347 20.41 -4.89 -18.97
CA ALA A 347 20.88 -6.19 -18.46
C ALA A 347 21.60 -6.10 -17.10
N ALA A 348 21.20 -6.95 -16.15
CA ALA A 348 21.76 -6.98 -14.79
C ALA A 348 23.25 -7.30 -14.76
N PHE A 349 23.72 -8.08 -15.75
CA PHE A 349 25.11 -8.48 -15.91
C PHE A 349 25.53 -8.41 -17.37
N ILE A 350 26.76 -7.96 -17.62
CA ILE A 350 27.33 -7.82 -18.96
C ILE A 350 28.73 -8.45 -18.96
N LYS A 351 28.99 -9.37 -19.87
CA LYS A 351 30.26 -10.07 -19.99
C LYS A 351 30.83 -9.89 -21.41
N LYS A 352 32.16 -9.68 -21.48
CA LYS A 352 32.90 -9.69 -22.75
C LYS A 352 33.15 -11.11 -23.25
#